data_AF-A0A2J6RH43-F1
#
_entry.id   AF-A0A2J6RH43-F1
#
_cell.length_a   1.000
_cell.length_b   1.000
_cell.length_c   1.000
_cell.angle_alpha   90.00
_cell.angle_beta   90.00
_cell.angle_gamma   90.00
#
_symmetry.space_group_name_H-M   'P 1'
#
loop_
_entity.id
_entity.type
_entity.pdbx_description
1 polymer ?
#
loop_
_entity_poly.entity_id
_entity_poly.type
_entity_poly.pdbx_seq_one_letter_code
_entity_poly.pdbx_strand_id
1 'polypeptide(L)'
;PNTIKDAIIVAKELGYRYIWVDRYCIDQKNEEEKADQCGKMDLIYQNAELTIIAAIGEDPTYGLPGVSLRKRKPQNLTTCSKIGKQFLIFADSSPKEVVEGTKWQTRAWTYQEGLLSRRRLVFAEEQM
;
A
#
# COMPACT_ATOMS: atom_id res chain seq x y z
N PRO A 1 14.24 -7.04 -1.08
CA PRO A 1 13.22 -7.15 -2.15
C PRO A 1 12.83 -5.77 -2.69
N ASN A 2 12.42 -5.65 -3.96
CA ASN A 2 12.16 -4.36 -4.59
C ASN A 2 10.99 -3.61 -3.93
N THR A 3 9.90 -4.31 -3.59
CA THR A 3 8.74 -3.69 -2.91
C THR A 3 9.14 -2.97 -1.62
N ILE A 4 10.08 -3.54 -0.86
CA ILE A 4 10.55 -2.95 0.40
C ILE A 4 11.49 -1.76 0.13
N LYS A 5 12.36 -1.85 -0.89
CA LYS A 5 13.20 -0.72 -1.30
C LYS A 5 12.33 0.46 -1.75
N ASP A 6 11.31 0.20 -2.53
CA ASP A 6 10.37 1.21 -3.00
C ASP A 6 9.57 1.80 -1.84
N ALA A 7 9.11 0.99 -0.90
CA ALA A 7 8.42 1.47 0.30
C ALA A 7 9.31 2.40 1.16
N ILE A 8 10.62 2.11 1.26
CA ILE A 8 11.59 3.00 1.92
C ILE A 8 11.72 4.33 1.17
N ILE A 9 11.78 4.30 -0.17
CA ILE A 9 11.81 5.53 -0.98
C ILE A 9 10.55 6.35 -0.72
N VAL A 10 9.37 5.74 -0.81
CA VAL A 10 8.08 6.39 -0.55
C VAL A 10 8.05 7.02 0.84
N ALA A 11 8.45 6.28 1.88
CA ALA A 11 8.48 6.81 3.24
C ALA A 11 9.38 8.05 3.35
N LYS A 12 10.58 8.00 2.77
CA LYS A 12 11.52 9.13 2.76
C LYS A 12 10.98 10.35 2.01
N GLU A 13 10.42 10.16 0.82
CA GLU A 13 9.85 11.26 0.01
C GLU A 13 8.63 11.89 0.68
N LEU A 14 7.88 11.13 1.49
CA LEU A 14 6.79 11.65 2.32
C LEU A 14 7.27 12.30 3.63
N GLY A 15 8.58 12.35 3.88
CA GLY A 15 9.16 12.98 5.07
C GLY A 15 9.16 12.10 6.33
N TYR A 16 8.87 10.81 6.22
CA TYR A 16 8.93 9.88 7.35
C TYR A 16 10.35 9.38 7.57
N ARG A 17 10.78 9.40 8.84
CA ARG A 17 12.11 8.91 9.25
C ARG A 17 12.16 7.39 9.41
N TYR A 18 11.04 6.77 9.75
CA TYR A 18 10.97 5.35 10.10
C TYR A 18 9.92 4.64 9.25
N ILE A 19 10.21 3.38 8.92
CA ILE A 19 9.27 2.44 8.32
C ILE A 19 9.38 1.13 9.11
N TRP A 20 8.23 0.53 9.41
CA TRP A 20 8.16 -0.78 10.04
C TRP A 20 7.83 -1.83 8.98
N VAL A 21 8.59 -2.93 8.98
CA VAL A 21 8.41 -4.06 8.04
C VAL A 21 8.58 -5.36 8.80
N ASP A 22 7.53 -6.16 8.92
CA ASP A 22 7.47 -7.43 9.66
C ASP A 22 8.73 -8.30 9.53
N ARG A 23 9.18 -8.55 8.29
CA ARG A 23 10.34 -9.39 7.97
C ARG A 23 11.66 -8.86 8.52
N TYR A 24 11.78 -7.56 8.77
CA TYR A 24 13.03 -6.91 9.20
C TYR A 24 12.96 -6.32 10.61
N CYS A 25 11.77 -6.01 11.11
CA CYS A 25 11.56 -5.42 12.42
C CYS A 25 11.19 -6.44 13.50
N ILE A 26 10.93 -7.69 13.13
CA ILE A 26 10.71 -8.82 14.04
C ILE A 26 11.87 -9.80 13.86
N ASP A 27 12.49 -10.24 14.95
CA ASP A 27 13.46 -11.34 14.88
C ASP A 27 12.75 -12.66 14.53
N GLN A 28 12.91 -13.08 13.26
CA GLN A 28 12.30 -14.30 12.73
C GLN A 28 12.86 -15.58 13.34
N LYS A 29 13.97 -15.52 14.07
CA LYS A 29 14.59 -16.67 14.75
C LYS A 29 14.12 -16.83 16.19
N ASN A 30 13.51 -15.78 16.75
CA ASN A 30 12.99 -15.77 18.11
C ASN A 30 11.47 -15.98 18.08
N GLU A 31 11.02 -17.21 18.33
CA GLU A 31 9.59 -17.55 18.29
C GLU A 31 8.77 -16.82 19.37
N GLU A 32 9.35 -16.51 20.52
CA GLU A 32 8.66 -15.77 21.59
C GLU A 32 8.41 -14.31 21.18
N GLU A 33 9.44 -13.63 20.67
CA GLU A 33 9.31 -12.26 20.14
C GLU A 33 8.35 -12.22 18.96
N LYS A 34 8.43 -13.19 18.05
CA LYS A 34 7.53 -13.27 16.91
C LYS A 34 6.07 -13.45 17.34
N ALA A 35 5.81 -14.31 18.32
CA ALA A 35 4.47 -14.47 18.88
C ALA A 35 3.95 -13.18 19.55
N ASP A 36 4.80 -12.50 20.33
CA ASP A 36 4.48 -11.21 20.95
C ASP A 36 4.17 -10.12 19.91
N GLN A 37 5.00 -9.98 18.88
CA GLN A 37 4.78 -9.01 17.81
C GLN A 37 3.55 -9.35 16.97
N CYS A 38 3.27 -10.63 16.71
CA CYS A 38 2.02 -11.05 16.07
C CYS A 38 0.79 -10.66 16.89
N GLY A 39 0.88 -10.75 18.22
CA GLY A 39 -0.18 -10.34 19.15
C GLY A 39 -0.38 -8.82 19.24
N LYS A 40 0.55 -8.01 18.72
CA LYS A 40 0.53 -6.54 18.74
C LYS A 40 0.33 -5.92 17.37
N MET A 41 0.06 -6.72 16.34
CA MET A 41 -0.13 -6.24 14.96
C MET A 41 -1.25 -5.20 14.85
N ASP A 42 -2.30 -5.36 15.63
CA ASP A 42 -3.40 -4.42 15.73
C ASP A 42 -2.94 -3.04 16.20
N LEU A 43 -2.11 -2.99 17.25
CA LEU A 43 -1.52 -1.76 17.78
C LEU A 43 -0.53 -1.14 16.80
N ILE A 44 0.25 -1.94 16.09
CA ILE A 44 1.19 -1.46 15.08
C ILE A 44 0.44 -0.71 13.97
N TYR A 45 -0.60 -1.32 13.40
CA TYR A 45 -1.40 -0.66 12.35
C TYR A 45 -2.21 0.53 12.86
N GLN A 46 -2.78 0.43 14.06
CA GLN A 46 -3.57 1.52 14.65
C GLN A 46 -2.74 2.78 14.95
N ASN A 47 -1.47 2.60 15.34
CA ASN A 47 -0.57 3.70 15.69
C ASN A 47 0.35 4.11 14.54
N ALA A 48 0.27 3.44 13.38
CA ALA A 48 0.99 3.88 12.18
C ALA A 48 0.40 5.19 11.65
N GLU A 49 1.26 6.16 11.38
CA GLU A 49 0.87 7.44 10.76
C GLU A 49 0.37 7.22 9.33
N LEU A 50 0.97 6.26 8.61
CA LEU A 50 0.58 5.86 7.26
C LEU A 50 0.95 4.39 7.02
N THR A 51 0.02 3.64 6.43
CA THR A 51 0.26 2.28 5.96
C THR A 51 0.38 2.27 4.43
N ILE A 52 1.52 1.77 3.93
CA ILE A 52 1.75 1.57 2.49
C ILE A 52 1.25 0.18 2.11
N ILE A 53 0.29 0.12 1.20
CA ILE A 53 -0.30 -1.13 0.73
C ILE A 53 0.17 -1.40 -0.70
N ALA A 54 0.93 -2.46 -0.90
CA ALA A 54 1.23 -3.01 -2.23
C ALA A 54 0.08 -3.94 -2.64
N ALA A 55 -0.98 -3.40 -3.24
CA ALA A 55 -2.17 -4.18 -3.59
C ALA A 55 -1.88 -5.18 -4.72
N ILE A 56 -0.96 -4.83 -5.62
CA ILE A 56 -0.59 -5.66 -6.76
C ILE A 56 0.85 -6.20 -6.66
N GLY A 57 1.08 -7.30 -7.36
CA GLY A 57 2.36 -8.01 -7.37
C GLY A 57 2.28 -9.37 -6.69
N GLU A 58 2.78 -10.39 -7.36
CA GLU A 58 2.70 -11.75 -6.83
C GLU A 58 3.73 -12.01 -5.73
N ASP A 59 4.84 -11.29 -5.74
CA ASP A 59 5.94 -11.51 -4.81
C ASP A 59 6.69 -10.20 -4.44
N PRO A 60 7.52 -10.20 -3.39
CA PRO A 60 8.22 -9.01 -2.90
C PRO A 60 9.25 -8.39 -3.86
N THR A 61 9.59 -9.07 -4.97
CA THR A 61 10.46 -8.55 -6.03
C THR A 61 9.70 -7.71 -7.07
N TYR A 62 8.37 -7.72 -7.01
CA TYR A 62 7.51 -6.95 -7.90
C TYR A 62 7.83 -5.45 -7.85
N GLY A 63 7.87 -4.82 -6.67
CA GLY A 63 8.07 -3.36 -6.55
C GLY A 63 6.77 -2.56 -6.59
N LEU A 64 6.85 -1.27 -6.28
CA LEU A 64 5.70 -0.35 -6.25
C LEU A 64 5.61 0.45 -7.58
N PRO A 65 4.47 0.41 -8.29
CA PRO A 65 4.29 1.17 -9.53
C PRO A 65 4.44 2.68 -9.34
N GLY A 66 5.27 3.29 -10.19
CA GLY A 66 5.52 4.73 -10.22
C GLY A 66 6.55 5.23 -9.21
N VAL A 67 7.26 4.33 -8.50
CA VAL A 67 8.30 4.72 -7.51
C VAL A 67 9.71 4.61 -8.09
N SER A 68 10.06 3.46 -8.67
CA SER A 68 11.41 3.21 -9.19
C SER A 68 11.38 2.67 -10.62
N LEU A 69 11.64 1.38 -10.81
CA LEU A 69 11.81 0.74 -12.12
C LEU A 69 10.47 0.49 -12.82
N ARG A 70 9.39 0.30 -12.05
CA ARG A 70 8.07 0.02 -12.63
C ARG A 70 7.32 1.32 -12.90
N LYS A 71 6.98 1.53 -14.17
CA LYS A 71 6.08 2.63 -14.58
C LYS A 71 4.65 2.34 -14.14
N ARG A 72 3.93 3.39 -13.75
CA ARG A 72 2.49 3.34 -13.48
C ARG A 72 1.73 3.30 -14.81
N LYS A 73 0.65 2.53 -14.90
CA LYS A 73 -0.25 2.63 -16.06
C LYS A 73 -1.03 3.95 -15.98
N PRO A 74 -1.12 4.72 -17.08
CA PRO A 74 -2.00 5.87 -17.12
C PRO A 74 -3.45 5.45 -16.86
N GLN A 75 -4.19 6.29 -16.16
CA GLN A 75 -5.62 6.09 -15.98
C GLN A 75 -6.36 6.33 -17.30
N ASN A 76 -7.32 5.47 -17.63
CA ASN A 76 -8.27 5.75 -18.70
C ASN A 76 -9.28 6.78 -18.17
N LEU A 77 -9.17 8.03 -18.63
CA LEU A 77 -10.07 9.11 -18.23
C LEU A 77 -11.28 9.08 -19.15
N THR A 78 -12.37 8.47 -18.72
CA THR A 78 -13.45 8.05 -19.63
C THR A 78 -14.49 9.14 -19.87
N THR A 79 -14.48 10.25 -19.12
CA THR A 79 -15.28 11.44 -19.45
C THR A 79 -14.64 12.70 -18.88
N CYS A 80 -14.31 13.65 -19.75
CA CYS A 80 -13.97 15.03 -19.39
C CYS A 80 -15.17 15.92 -19.75
N SER A 81 -15.87 16.48 -18.76
CA SER A 81 -16.86 17.54 -19.00
C SER A 81 -16.29 18.87 -18.52
N LYS A 82 -16.27 19.87 -19.40
CA LYS A 82 -15.72 21.19 -19.08
C LYS A 82 -16.81 22.10 -18.54
N ILE A 83 -16.67 22.55 -17.30
CA ILE A 83 -17.54 23.55 -16.68
C ILE A 83 -16.72 24.83 -16.48
N GLY A 84 -16.88 25.80 -17.38
CA GLY A 84 -16.08 27.03 -17.36
C GLY A 84 -14.59 26.77 -17.54
N LYS A 85 -13.80 27.02 -16.47
CA LYS A 85 -12.34 26.74 -16.44
C LYS A 85 -11.98 25.39 -15.80
N GLN A 86 -12.98 24.63 -15.33
CA GLN A 86 -12.79 23.37 -14.62
C GLN A 86 -13.09 22.18 -15.54
N PHE A 87 -12.43 21.05 -15.26
CA PHE A 87 -12.69 19.76 -15.90
C PHE A 87 -13.23 18.79 -14.85
N LEU A 88 -14.39 18.20 -15.12
CA LEU A 88 -14.90 17.05 -14.38
C LEU A 88 -14.36 15.79 -15.05
N ILE A 89 -13.68 14.95 -14.27
CA ILE A 89 -13.10 13.68 -14.69
C ILE A 89 -13.83 12.57 -13.95
N PHE A 90 -14.35 11.59 -14.68
CA PHE A 90 -14.84 10.35 -14.11
C PHE A 90 -13.73 9.29 -14.13
N ALA A 91 -13.40 8.78 -12.94
CA ALA A 91 -12.59 7.58 -12.78
C ALA A 91 -13.52 6.36 -12.83
N ASP A 92 -13.21 5.38 -13.67
CA ASP A 92 -14.06 4.22 -13.91
C ASP A 92 -14.11 3.22 -12.75
N SER A 93 -13.26 3.38 -11.73
CA SER A 93 -13.17 2.44 -10.61
C SER A 93 -12.96 3.17 -9.30
N SER A 94 -13.70 2.75 -8.28
CA SER A 94 -13.54 3.19 -6.90
C SER A 94 -12.31 2.53 -6.25
N PRO A 95 -11.75 3.14 -5.19
CA PRO A 95 -10.63 2.53 -4.45
C PRO A 95 -10.90 1.13 -3.93
N LYS A 96 -12.17 0.83 -3.65
CA LYS A 96 -12.58 -0.48 -3.17
C LYS A 96 -12.48 -1.52 -4.28
N GLU A 97 -13.00 -1.22 -5.47
CA GLU A 97 -13.01 -2.12 -6.63
C GLU A 97 -11.60 -2.43 -7.11
N VAL A 98 -10.69 -1.45 -7.07
CA VAL A 98 -9.29 -1.63 -7.47
C VAL A 98 -8.53 -2.61 -6.55
N VAL A 99 -8.93 -2.68 -5.28
CA VAL A 99 -8.34 -3.59 -4.30
C VAL A 99 -9.08 -4.93 -4.25
N GLU A 100 -10.32 -4.95 -4.74
CA GLU A 100 -11.17 -6.13 -4.73
C GLU A 100 -10.60 -7.23 -5.65
N GLY A 101 -10.42 -8.43 -5.11
CA GLY A 101 -9.85 -9.56 -5.86
C GLY A 101 -8.32 -9.55 -5.97
N THR A 102 -7.63 -8.57 -5.38
CA THR A 102 -6.17 -8.56 -5.34
C THR A 102 -5.61 -9.63 -4.39
N LYS A 103 -4.37 -10.08 -4.64
CA LYS A 103 -3.66 -11.01 -3.74
C LYS A 103 -3.47 -10.42 -2.34
N TRP A 104 -3.43 -9.11 -2.21
CA TRP A 104 -3.43 -8.46 -0.90
C TRP A 104 -4.68 -8.88 -0.11
N GLN A 105 -5.88 -8.78 -0.69
CA GLN A 105 -7.12 -9.13 0.01
C GLN A 105 -7.21 -10.61 0.45
N THR A 106 -6.45 -11.52 -0.17
CA THR A 106 -6.49 -12.96 0.19
C THR A 106 -5.62 -13.33 1.39
N ARG A 107 -4.79 -12.40 1.90
CA ARG A 107 -3.92 -12.65 3.06
C ARG A 107 -4.65 -12.34 4.36
N ALA A 108 -4.52 -13.22 5.36
CA ALA A 108 -5.21 -13.07 6.65
C ALA A 108 -4.99 -11.70 7.34
N TRP A 109 -3.80 -11.10 7.17
CA TRP A 109 -3.41 -9.85 7.82
C TRP A 109 -4.01 -8.59 7.19
N THR A 110 -4.54 -8.66 5.97
CA THR A 110 -4.92 -7.45 5.23
C THR A 110 -6.21 -6.82 5.72
N TYR A 111 -7.03 -7.58 6.45
CA TYR A 111 -8.13 -7.01 7.20
C TYR A 111 -7.64 -6.04 8.28
N GLN A 112 -6.59 -6.39 9.04
CA GLN A 112 -6.02 -5.51 10.06
C GLN A 112 -5.32 -4.30 9.42
N GLU A 113 -4.53 -4.52 8.37
CA GLU A 113 -3.88 -3.47 7.59
C GLU A 113 -4.91 -2.44 7.07
N GLY A 114 -6.03 -2.93 6.53
CA GLY A 114 -7.08 -2.11 5.95
C GLY A 114 -7.97 -1.41 6.98
N LEU A 115 -8.34 -2.10 8.06
CA LEU A 115 -9.32 -1.62 9.03
C LEU A 115 -8.71 -0.70 10.09
N LEU A 116 -7.52 -1.03 10.58
CA LEU A 116 -6.93 -0.36 11.75
C LEU A 116 -6.08 0.84 11.37
N SER A 117 -5.52 0.84 10.16
CA SER A 117 -4.71 1.95 9.66
C SER A 117 -5.56 3.20 9.42
N ARG A 118 -5.21 4.30 10.10
CA ARG A 118 -5.92 5.59 9.96
C ARG A 118 -5.75 6.21 8.57
N ARG A 119 -4.56 6.06 7.98
CA ARG A 119 -4.22 6.56 6.64
C ARG A 119 -3.59 5.43 5.85
N ARG A 120 -4.02 5.26 4.60
CA ARG A 120 -3.58 4.19 3.71
C ARG A 120 -3.17 4.76 2.38
N LEU A 121 -1.96 4.44 1.93
CA LEU A 121 -1.49 4.74 0.59
C LEU A 121 -1.43 3.42 -0.19
N VAL A 122 -2.39 3.25 -1.10
CA VAL A 122 -2.54 2.01 -1.87
C VAL A 122 -1.87 2.17 -3.22
N PHE A 123 -0.93 1.27 -3.51
CA PHE A 123 -0.30 1.13 -4.81
C PHE A 123 -1.00 0.02 -5.59
N ALA A 124 -1.73 0.43 -6.64
CA ALA A 124 -2.43 -0.44 -7.56
C ALA A 124 -1.86 -0.32 -8.99
N GLU A 125 -2.41 -1.10 -9.93
CA GLU A 125 -1.92 -1.12 -11.32
C GLU A 125 -2.18 0.20 -12.05
N GLU A 126 -3.33 0.80 -11.78
CA GLU A 126 -3.80 2.03 -12.39
C GLU A 126 -3.80 3.17 -11.36
N GLN A 127 -3.61 4.39 -11.85
CA GLN A 127 -3.82 5.58 -11.05
C GLN A 127 -5.32 5.82 -10.92
N MET A 128 -5.81 6.12 -9.72
CA MET A 128 -7.14 6.73 -9.53
C MET A 128 -7.07 8.25 -9.56
#